data_AF-A0A9E2MGF2-F1
#
_entry.id   AF-A0A9E2MGF2-F1
#
_cell.length_a   1.000
_cell.length_b   1.000
_cell.length_c   1.000
_cell.angle_alpha   90.00
_cell.angle_beta   90.00
_cell.angle_gamma   90.00
#
_symmetry.space_group_name_H-M   'P 1'
#
loop_
_entity.id
_entity.type
_entity.pdbx_description
1 polymer ?
#
loop_
_entity_poly.entity_id
_entity_poly.type
_entity_poly.pdbx_seq_one_letter_code
_entity_poly.pdbx_strand_id
1 'polypeptide(L)'
;MKHLKPVGIIFLSLLIMAVFSFAHAEKKTLPEGTVSKPWSFFYSKQCPACKRVEKYLKSHPLPADFPMARKDVLASRRNLNELVAAAKVCRLSTRNIQIPLFTNGALCFSGATEVIFYLQTLEKKQDAKK
;
A
#
# COMPACT_ATOMS: atom_id res chain seq x y z
N MET A 1 -59.76 -20.56 -29.88
CA MET A 1 -58.97 -19.46 -30.45
C MET A 1 -59.13 -18.23 -29.57
N LYS A 2 -58.10 -17.81 -28.83
CA LYS A 2 -58.06 -16.48 -28.20
C LYS A 2 -56.72 -15.86 -28.57
N HIS A 3 -56.75 -15.07 -29.64
CA HIS A 3 -55.63 -14.26 -30.11
C HIS A 3 -55.18 -13.35 -28.97
N LEU A 4 -54.08 -13.72 -28.32
CA LEU A 4 -53.39 -12.86 -27.38
C LEU A 4 -52.82 -11.69 -28.21
N LYS A 5 -53.41 -10.51 -28.04
CA LYS A 5 -53.08 -9.33 -28.85
C LYS A 5 -51.60 -8.99 -28.67
N PRO A 6 -50.81 -8.81 -29.74
CA PRO A 6 -49.37 -8.55 -29.67
C PRO A 6 -49.03 -7.28 -28.85
N VAL A 7 -50.01 -6.39 -28.69
CA VAL A 7 -49.94 -5.17 -27.88
C VAL A 7 -49.60 -5.45 -26.40
N GLY A 8 -50.12 -6.53 -25.82
CA GLY A 8 -49.86 -6.87 -24.41
C GLY A 8 -48.43 -7.37 -24.15
N ILE A 9 -47.85 -8.06 -25.13
CA ILE A 9 -46.47 -8.59 -25.05
C ILE A 9 -45.47 -7.44 -25.21
N ILE A 10 -45.75 -6.48 -26.10
CA ILE A 10 -44.91 -5.30 -26.33
C ILE A 10 -44.86 -4.43 -25.05
N PHE A 11 -46.00 -4.19 -24.39
CA PHE A 11 -46.04 -3.44 -23.13
C PHE A 11 -45.30 -4.14 -21.99
N LEU A 12 -45.43 -5.46 -21.88
CA LEU A 12 -44.70 -6.24 -20.87
C LEU A 12 -43.19 -6.20 -21.11
N SER A 13 -42.75 -6.25 -22.36
CA SER A 13 -41.33 -6.16 -22.73
C SER A 13 -40.72 -4.77 -22.43
N LEU A 14 -41.48 -3.69 -22.66
CA LEU A 14 -41.08 -2.32 -22.32
C LEU A 14 -40.94 -2.11 -20.81
N LEU A 15 -41.85 -2.70 -20.01
CA LEU A 15 -41.78 -2.66 -18.54
C LEU A 15 -40.55 -3.40 -18.00
N ILE A 16 -40.17 -4.54 -18.59
CA ILE A 16 -39.00 -5.30 -18.14
C ILE A 16 -37.68 -4.55 -18.46
N MET A 17 -37.57 -3.93 -19.63
CA MET A 17 -36.41 -3.09 -20.01
C MET A 17 -36.23 -1.84 -19.11
N ALA A 18 -37.33 -1.22 -18.67
CA ALA A 18 -37.26 -0.09 -17.75
C ALA A 18 -36.77 -0.50 -16.35
N VAL A 19 -37.16 -1.69 -15.87
CA VAL A 19 -36.72 -2.23 -14.57
C VAL A 19 -35.23 -2.61 -14.59
N PHE A 20 -34.73 -3.20 -15.69
CA PHE A 20 -33.30 -3.51 -15.84
C PHE A 20 -32.42 -2.26 -15.88
N SER A 21 -32.92 -1.14 -16.41
CA SER A 21 -32.17 0.13 -16.48
C SER A 21 -31.99 0.79 -15.10
N PHE A 22 -32.90 0.58 -14.16
CA PHE A 22 -32.79 1.12 -12.79
C PHE A 22 -31.96 0.23 -11.85
N ALA A 23 -31.83 -1.07 -12.15
CA ALA A 23 -31.05 -2.01 -11.33
C ALA A 23 -29.52 -1.86 -11.50
N HIS A 24 -29.06 -1.09 -12.49
CA HIS A 24 -27.67 -0.67 -12.66
C HIS A 24 -27.39 0.70 -12.01
N ALA A 25 -28.12 1.05 -10.95
CA ALA A 25 -27.64 2.04 -10.00
C ALA A 25 -26.37 1.49 -9.34
N GLU A 26 -25.23 1.93 -9.86
CA GLU A 26 -23.92 1.53 -9.38
C GLU A 26 -23.86 1.66 -7.86
N LYS A 27 -23.70 0.51 -7.20
CA LYS A 27 -23.15 0.47 -5.86
C LYS A 27 -21.73 1.03 -6.00
N LYS A 28 -21.56 2.34 -5.79
CA LYS A 28 -20.25 2.90 -5.49
C LYS A 28 -19.85 2.32 -4.15
N THR A 29 -19.30 1.11 -4.19
CA THR A 29 -18.50 0.54 -3.12
C THR A 29 -17.52 1.64 -2.75
N LEU A 30 -17.74 2.29 -1.60
CA LEU A 30 -16.65 3.01 -0.95
C LEU A 30 -15.49 1.99 -0.89
N PRO A 31 -14.26 2.37 -1.25
CA PRO A 31 -13.11 1.52 -1.05
C PRO A 31 -12.92 1.36 0.47
N GLU A 32 -13.61 0.37 1.03
CA GLU A 32 -13.30 -0.20 2.33
C GLU A 32 -12.02 -1.00 2.14
N GLY A 33 -10.92 -0.31 2.36
CA GLY A 33 -9.61 -0.74 1.94
C GLY A 33 -8.78 0.50 1.67
N THR A 34 -8.36 1.16 2.75
CA THR A 34 -7.15 1.97 2.68
C THR A 34 -6.08 1.08 2.04
N VAL A 35 -5.78 1.31 0.77
CA VAL A 35 -4.58 0.75 0.15
C VAL A 35 -3.45 1.46 0.87
N SER A 36 -3.10 0.96 2.07
CA SER A 36 -1.98 1.48 2.83
C SER A 36 -0.79 1.27 1.91
N LYS A 37 -0.23 2.38 1.42
CA LYS A 37 0.88 2.33 0.49
C LYS A 37 1.94 1.42 1.11
N PRO A 38 2.46 0.41 0.39
CA PRO A 38 3.40 -0.54 0.98
C PRO A 38 4.59 0.23 1.55
N TRP A 39 5.04 -0.19 2.73
CA TRP A 39 6.24 0.34 3.34
C TRP A 39 7.44 0.10 2.42
N SER A 40 8.32 1.08 2.33
CA SER A 40 9.55 1.00 1.57
C SER A 40 10.72 1.12 2.52
N PHE A 41 11.61 0.12 2.48
CA PHE A 41 12.89 0.13 3.17
C PHE A 41 13.99 0.37 2.15
N PHE A 42 14.48 1.60 2.07
CA PHE A 42 15.59 1.99 1.21
C PHE A 42 16.90 1.77 1.96
N TYR A 43 17.81 1.01 1.37
CA TYR A 43 19.06 0.60 1.99
C TYR A 43 20.16 0.40 0.95
N SER A 44 21.35 0.05 1.41
CA SER A 44 22.43 -0.48 0.56
C SER A 44 23.22 -1.53 1.32
N LYS A 45 23.72 -2.55 0.62
CA LYS A 45 24.62 -3.57 1.20
C LYS A 45 25.93 -2.99 1.75
N GLN A 46 26.35 -1.84 1.23
CA GLN A 46 27.60 -1.17 1.63
C GLN A 46 27.41 -0.21 2.82
N CYS A 47 26.19 -0.04 3.31
CA CYS A 47 25.83 0.91 4.37
C CYS A 47 25.89 0.24 5.76
N PRO A 48 26.83 0.64 6.66
CA PRO A 48 26.94 0.04 7.98
C PRO A 48 25.70 0.24 8.86
N ALA A 49 25.06 1.42 8.78
CA ALA A 49 23.83 1.69 9.51
C ALA A 49 22.67 0.78 9.05
N CYS A 50 22.61 0.47 7.76
CA CYS A 50 21.59 -0.39 7.16
C CYS A 50 21.73 -1.83 7.64
N LYS A 51 22.96 -2.34 7.78
CA LYS A 51 23.23 -3.67 8.34
C LYS A 51 22.67 -3.86 9.74
N ARG A 52 22.61 -2.81 10.56
CA ARG A 52 21.98 -2.89 11.90
C ARG A 52 20.48 -3.16 11.81
N VAL A 53 19.78 -2.47 10.90
CA VAL A 53 18.35 -2.71 10.66
C VAL A 53 18.12 -4.09 10.06
N GLU A 54 18.96 -4.53 9.12
CA GLU A 54 18.86 -5.87 8.55
C GLU A 54 19.07 -6.97 9.59
N LYS A 55 20.05 -6.81 10.50
CA LYS A 55 20.27 -7.73 11.61
C LYS A 55 19.05 -7.76 12.53
N TYR A 56 18.47 -6.60 12.83
CA TYR A 56 17.26 -6.49 13.62
C TYR A 56 16.09 -7.26 12.98
N LEU A 57 15.79 -7.01 11.70
CA LEU A 57 14.73 -7.69 10.94
C LEU A 57 14.94 -9.20 10.75
N LYS A 58 16.18 -9.69 10.91
CA LYS A 58 16.48 -11.12 10.91
C LYS A 58 16.14 -11.76 12.26
N SER A 59 16.43 -11.08 13.35
CA SER A 59 16.13 -11.55 14.72
C SER A 59 14.66 -11.36 15.09
N HIS A 60 14.00 -10.36 14.50
CA HIS A 60 12.59 -10.03 14.73
C HIS A 60 11.90 -9.93 13.37
N PRO A 61 11.55 -11.07 12.76
CA PRO A 61 10.88 -11.08 11.47
C PRO A 61 9.51 -10.42 11.60
N LEU A 62 9.19 -9.55 10.64
CA LEU A 62 7.85 -9.02 10.51
C LEU A 62 6.89 -10.14 10.03
N PRO A 63 5.57 -9.99 10.26
CA PRO A 63 4.57 -10.89 9.72
C PRO A 63 4.73 -11.10 8.22
N ALA A 64 4.42 -12.30 7.74
CA ALA A 64 4.58 -12.67 6.33
C ALA A 64 3.73 -11.79 5.39
N ASP A 65 2.62 -11.26 5.88
CA ASP A 65 1.69 -10.37 5.18
C ASP A 65 2.04 -8.88 5.33
N PHE A 66 3.09 -8.53 6.08
CA PHE A 66 3.47 -7.14 6.25
C PHE A 66 3.96 -6.55 4.91
N PRO A 67 3.28 -5.53 4.35
CA PRO A 67 3.57 -5.04 3.00
C PRO A 67 4.81 -4.15 3.00
N MET A 68 6.00 -4.76 2.87
CA MET A 68 7.28 -4.06 2.82
C MET A 68 8.10 -4.39 1.57
N ALA A 69 8.41 -3.38 0.77
CA ALA A 69 9.36 -3.45 -0.32
C ALA A 69 10.78 -3.09 0.17
N ARG A 70 11.75 -4.00 -0.03
CA ARG A 70 13.17 -3.74 0.24
C ARG A 70 13.86 -3.25 -1.03
N LYS A 71 14.48 -2.07 -0.98
CA LYS A 71 15.02 -1.38 -2.15
C LYS A 71 16.49 -1.04 -1.94
N ASP A 72 17.39 -1.80 -2.57
CA ASP A 72 18.82 -1.49 -2.60
C ASP A 72 19.06 -0.34 -3.60
N VAL A 73 19.49 0.81 -3.09
CA VAL A 73 19.60 2.05 -3.88
C VAL A 73 20.87 2.10 -4.72
N LEU A 74 21.89 1.29 -4.41
CA LEU A 74 23.09 1.19 -5.24
C LEU A 74 22.93 0.14 -6.34
N ALA A 75 22.09 -0.87 -6.12
CA ALA A 75 21.85 -1.93 -7.10
C ALA A 75 20.96 -1.47 -8.28
N SER A 76 20.22 -0.37 -8.15
CA SER A 76 19.27 0.06 -9.18
C SER A 76 19.05 1.57 -9.18
N ARG A 77 19.23 2.20 -10.35
CA ARG A 77 18.88 3.61 -10.57
C ARG A 77 17.40 3.92 -10.27
N ARG A 78 16.48 2.98 -10.54
CA ARG A 78 15.05 3.12 -10.20
C ARG A 78 14.85 3.31 -8.70
N ASN A 79 15.35 2.37 -7.87
CA ASN A 79 15.35 2.48 -6.42
C ASN A 79 15.96 3.80 -5.90
N LEU A 80 17.06 4.28 -6.51
CA LEU A 80 17.63 5.58 -6.16
C LEU A 80 16.68 6.74 -6.47
N ASN A 81 16.04 6.74 -7.64
CA ASN A 81 15.06 7.77 -8.00
C ASN A 81 13.83 7.73 -7.05
N GLU A 82 13.40 6.54 -6.66
CA GLU A 82 12.33 6.37 -5.68
C GLU A 82 12.74 6.84 -4.28
N LEU A 83 13.99 6.63 -3.87
CA LEU A 83 14.53 7.21 -2.63
C LEU A 83 14.46 8.75 -2.68
N VAL A 84 14.84 9.35 -3.81
CA VAL A 84 14.75 10.81 -3.99
C VAL A 84 13.31 11.30 -3.90
N ALA A 85 12.37 10.59 -4.54
CA ALA A 85 10.94 10.91 -4.45
C ALA A 85 10.42 10.76 -3.01
N ALA A 86 10.78 9.68 -2.32
CA ALA A 86 10.41 9.43 -0.93
C ALA A 86 10.97 10.52 0.00
N ALA A 87 12.24 10.90 -0.17
CA ALA A 87 12.87 11.97 0.61
C ALA A 87 12.12 13.31 0.45
N LYS A 88 11.68 13.66 -0.77
CA LYS A 88 10.86 14.86 -1.01
C LYS A 88 9.52 14.81 -0.26
N VAL A 89 8.83 13.67 -0.31
CA VAL A 89 7.56 13.46 0.42
C VAL A 89 7.79 13.58 1.93
N CYS A 90 8.89 13.01 2.42
CA CYS A 90 9.30 13.07 3.81
C CYS A 90 9.89 14.43 4.24
N ARG A 91 9.92 15.44 3.34
CA ARG A 91 10.53 16.76 3.57
C ARG A 91 11.99 16.69 4.04
N LEU A 92 12.70 15.64 3.62
CA LEU A 92 14.13 15.47 3.86
C LEU A 92 14.94 16.19 2.78
N SER A 93 16.17 16.60 3.13
CA SER A 93 17.09 17.20 2.16
C SER A 93 17.44 16.19 1.07
N THR A 94 17.22 16.56 -0.20
CA THR A 94 17.59 15.74 -1.35
C THR A 94 19.08 15.80 -1.69
N ARG A 95 19.83 16.74 -1.08
CA ARG A 95 21.28 16.88 -1.30
C ARG A 95 22.08 15.78 -0.60
N ASN A 96 21.64 15.36 0.58
CA ASN A 96 22.30 14.35 1.40
C ASN A 96 21.26 13.41 2.01
N ILE A 97 20.61 12.62 1.16
CA ILE A 97 19.60 11.66 1.62
C ILE A 97 20.29 10.54 2.39
N GLN A 98 19.95 10.42 3.67
CA GLN A 98 20.50 9.38 4.52
C GLN A 98 19.73 8.07 4.34
N ILE A 99 20.47 6.96 4.38
CA ILE A 99 19.91 5.61 4.46
C ILE A 99 20.39 4.95 5.77
N PRO A 100 19.62 4.02 6.35
CA PRO A 100 18.35 3.51 5.86
C PRO A 100 17.21 4.53 5.96
N LEU A 101 16.25 4.48 5.03
CA LEU A 101 14.99 5.21 5.11
C LEU A 101 13.85 4.20 5.09
N PHE A 102 12.96 4.28 6.08
CA PHE A 102 11.76 3.45 6.16
C PHE A 102 10.51 4.33 6.11
N THR A 103 9.64 4.12 5.13
CA THR A 103 8.50 5.01 4.90
C THR A 103 7.36 4.38 4.12
N ASN A 104 6.13 4.81 4.38
CA ASN A 104 4.95 4.57 3.54
C ASN A 104 4.46 5.84 2.82
N GLY A 105 5.25 6.92 2.86
CA GLY A 105 4.92 8.24 2.33
C GLY A 105 4.19 9.16 3.32
N ALA A 106 3.52 8.63 4.35
CA ALA A 106 2.95 9.43 5.42
C ALA A 106 3.86 9.51 6.64
N LEU A 107 4.45 8.36 7.01
CA LEU A 107 5.42 8.22 8.08
C LEU A 107 6.81 7.98 7.48
N CYS A 108 7.83 8.60 8.06
CA CYS A 108 9.20 8.55 7.58
C CYS A 108 10.15 8.42 8.77
N PHE A 109 11.02 7.40 8.72
CA PHE A 109 12.03 7.14 9.75
C PHE A 109 13.38 7.02 9.07
N SER A 110 14.33 7.87 9.47
CA SER A 110 15.64 7.99 8.83
C SER A 110 16.75 7.54 9.77
N GLY A 111 17.68 6.75 9.25
CA GLY A 111 18.78 6.19 10.03
C GLY A 111 18.37 4.96 10.86
N ALA A 112 19.37 4.23 11.34
CA ALA A 112 19.12 2.93 11.98
C ALA A 112 18.28 3.02 13.26
N THR A 113 18.51 4.06 14.08
CA THR A 113 17.87 4.20 15.39
C THR A 113 16.37 4.40 15.27
N GLU A 114 15.92 5.36 14.48
CA GLU A 114 14.50 5.65 14.28
C GLU A 114 13.77 4.46 13.63
N VAL A 115 14.41 3.84 12.63
CA VAL A 115 13.83 2.68 11.94
C VAL A 115 13.65 1.51 12.91
N ILE A 116 14.68 1.16 13.69
CA ILE A 116 14.59 0.07 14.68
C ILE A 116 13.54 0.39 15.74
N PHE A 117 13.54 1.63 16.26
CA PHE A 117 12.56 2.04 17.26
C PHE A 117 11.14 1.88 16.75
N TYR A 118 10.86 2.30 15.50
CA TYR A 118 9.54 2.10 14.91
C TYR A 118 9.20 0.62 14.73
N LEU A 119 10.13 -0.20 14.24
CA LEU A 119 9.93 -1.64 14.09
C LEU A 119 9.57 -2.32 15.43
N GLN A 120 10.23 -1.94 16.53
CA GLN A 120 9.87 -2.38 17.89
C GLN A 120 8.43 -2.01 18.26
N THR A 121 7.91 -0.86 17.81
CA THR A 121 6.50 -0.51 18.05
C THR A 121 5.53 -1.38 17.28
N LEU A 122 5.94 -1.93 16.12
CA LEU A 122 5.12 -2.86 15.35
C LEU A 122 5.04 -4.23 16.03
N GLU A 123 6.14 -4.71 16.60
CA GLU A 123 6.21 -5.96 17.36
C GLU A 123 5.29 -5.92 18.59
N LYS A 124 5.41 -4.88 19.42
CA LYS A 124 4.57 -4.75 20.63
C LYS A 124 3.07 -4.72 20.34
N LYS A 125 2.68 -4.18 19.18
CA LYS A 125 1.27 -4.17 18.74
C LYS A 125 0.77 -5.55 18.31
N GLN A 126 1.67 -6.46 17.94
CA GLN A 126 1.32 -7.85 17.61
C GLN A 126 1.05 -8.66 18.87
N ASP A 127 1.85 -8.46 19.92
CA ASP A 127 1.66 -9.12 21.21
C ASP A 127 0.33 -8.73 21.88
N ALA A 128 -0.10 -7.48 21.71
CA ALA A 128 -1.35 -6.97 22.28
C ALA A 128 -2.63 -7.42 21.53
N LYS A 129 -2.49 -8.07 20.37
CA LYS A 129 -3.61 -8.57 19.56
C LYS A 129 -3.83 -10.09 19.69
N LYS A 130 -2.96 -10.78 20.42
CA LYS A 130 -3.05 -12.21 20.71
C LYS A 130 -3.76 -12.43 22.04
#